data_AF-A0A6S7JKQ6-F1
#
_entry.id   AF-A0A6S7JKQ6-F1
#
_cell.length_a   1.000
_cell.length_b   1.000
_cell.length_c   1.000
_cell.angle_alpha   90.00
_cell.angle_beta   90.00
_cell.angle_gamma   90.00
#
_symmetry.space_group_name_H-M   'P 1'
#
loop_
_entity.id
_entity.type
_entity.pdbx_description
1 polymer ?
#
loop_
_entity_poly.entity_id
_entity_poly.type
_entity_poly.pdbx_seq_one_letter_code
_entity_poly.pdbx_strand_id
1 'polypeptide(L)'
;MMIEEYGLCRLDPNCDVGYYAVKCPKPLRNRDFVFQRYWTKNHNNFMICNHSVQHKNAPIRREYIRATSLMSGYMGKTNGTRGCHFIYVTQMDPKGSIPKWMVNKVATKTAPKVIANFAAAARNYRGWKIKNNPNYKPWIRTDQNKLPLAKLGDFKSSPMLDENLSRKLDSEAHALAAPNGDNSD
;
A
#
# COMPACT_ATOMS: atom_id res chain seq x y z
N MET A 1 -1.79 11.64 -4.03
CA MET A 1 -2.27 11.22 -5.37
C MET A 1 -1.39 10.07 -5.81
N MET A 2 -1.95 9.00 -6.36
CA MET A 2 -1.19 7.86 -6.88
C MET A 2 -0.30 8.31 -8.04
N ILE A 3 0.94 7.83 -8.08
CA ILE A 3 1.88 8.06 -9.19
C ILE A 3 1.87 6.86 -10.13
N GLU A 4 2.06 5.66 -9.60
CA GLU A 4 2.04 4.42 -10.38
C GLU A 4 1.59 3.24 -9.49
N GLU A 5 0.98 2.23 -10.12
CA GLU A 5 0.61 0.96 -9.50
C GLU A 5 0.73 -0.15 -10.53
N TYR A 6 1.35 -1.28 -10.17
CA TYR A 6 1.40 -2.47 -11.02
C TYR A 6 1.59 -3.75 -10.19
N GLY A 7 1.14 -4.88 -10.73
CA GLY A 7 1.35 -6.20 -10.14
C GLY A 7 2.70 -6.80 -10.55
N LEU A 8 3.34 -7.51 -9.64
CA LEU A 8 4.63 -8.18 -9.84
C LEU A 8 4.44 -9.69 -10.07
N CYS A 9 3.67 -10.34 -9.21
CA CYS A 9 3.37 -11.76 -9.28
C CYS A 9 2.12 -12.09 -8.44
N ARG A 10 1.62 -13.33 -8.57
CA ARG A 10 0.56 -13.88 -7.73
C ARG A 10 1.07 -15.08 -6.94
N LEU A 11 0.70 -15.16 -5.67
CA LEU A 11 0.95 -16.33 -4.83
C LEU A 11 -0.20 -17.33 -4.95
N ASP A 12 -1.42 -16.81 -5.10
CA ASP A 12 -2.67 -17.56 -5.16
C ASP A 12 -3.67 -16.80 -6.06
N PRO A 13 -4.72 -17.42 -6.61
CA PRO A 13 -5.87 -16.71 -7.19
C PRO A 13 -6.30 -15.42 -6.47
N ASN A 14 -6.22 -15.41 -5.14
CA ASN A 14 -6.68 -14.30 -4.29
C ASN A 14 -5.56 -13.57 -3.53
N CYS A 15 -4.30 -13.83 -3.89
CA CYS A 15 -3.14 -13.25 -3.24
C CYS A 15 -2.12 -12.79 -4.29
N ASP A 16 -1.86 -11.48 -4.34
CA ASP A 16 -0.87 -10.89 -5.24
C ASP A 16 0.21 -10.11 -4.51
N VAL A 17 1.29 -9.84 -5.24
CA VAL A 17 2.34 -8.91 -4.82
C VAL A 17 2.38 -7.79 -5.84
N GLY A 18 2.36 -6.57 -5.35
CA GLY A 18 2.30 -5.37 -6.17
C GLY A 18 3.25 -4.28 -5.69
N TYR A 19 3.38 -3.28 -6.54
CA TYR A 19 4.08 -2.04 -6.28
C TYR A 19 3.10 -0.87 -6.36
N TYR A 20 3.27 0.11 -5.47
CA TYR A 20 2.48 1.34 -5.44
C TYR A 20 3.35 2.52 -5.05
N ALA A 21 3.29 3.63 -5.80
CA ALA A 21 3.93 4.88 -5.43
C ALA A 21 2.92 6.02 -5.27
N VAL A 22 3.18 6.89 -4.31
CA VAL A 22 2.28 7.98 -3.92
C VAL A 22 3.03 9.29 -3.77
N LYS A 23 2.40 10.34 -4.28
CA LYS A 23 2.89 11.71 -4.16
C LYS A 23 2.69 12.24 -2.75
N CYS A 24 3.75 12.79 -2.16
CA CYS A 24 3.71 13.49 -0.88
C CYS A 24 3.70 15.02 -1.08
N PRO A 25 3.14 15.79 -0.14
CA PRO A 25 3.24 17.25 -0.16
C PRO A 25 4.71 17.68 -0.06
N LYS A 26 5.12 18.66 -0.89
CA LYS A 26 6.45 19.27 -0.76
C LYS A 26 6.61 19.90 0.63
N PRO A 27 7.80 19.86 1.25
CA PRO A 27 9.09 19.39 0.73
C PRO A 27 9.35 17.88 0.89
N LEU A 28 8.35 17.09 1.31
CA LEU A 28 8.54 15.65 1.53
C LEU A 28 8.79 14.92 0.20
N ARG A 29 9.80 14.05 0.17
CA ARG A 29 10.01 13.09 -0.92
C ARG A 29 8.81 12.15 -1.08
N ASN A 30 8.55 11.66 -2.28
CA ASN A 30 7.45 10.73 -2.51
C ASN A 30 7.72 9.37 -1.85
N ARG A 31 6.68 8.58 -1.61
CA ARG A 31 6.79 7.25 -0.99
C ARG A 31 6.41 6.17 -1.99
N ASP A 32 7.08 5.03 -1.90
CA ASP A 32 6.69 3.80 -2.59
C ASP A 32 6.53 2.63 -1.61
N PHE A 33 5.81 1.61 -2.06
CA PHE A 33 5.50 0.39 -1.31
C PHE A 33 5.63 -0.79 -2.25
N VAL A 34 6.20 -1.87 -1.71
CA VAL A 34 6.00 -3.22 -2.25
C VAL A 34 5.17 -3.97 -1.22
N PHE A 35 4.05 -4.54 -1.66
CA PHE A 35 3.08 -5.14 -0.74
C PHE A 35 2.61 -6.48 -1.25
N GLN A 36 2.39 -7.41 -0.33
CA GLN A 36 1.56 -8.59 -0.58
C GLN A 36 0.14 -8.24 -0.17
N ARG A 37 -0.83 -8.48 -1.04
CA ARG A 37 -2.23 -8.21 -0.82
C ARG A 37 -3.04 -9.49 -0.99
N TYR A 38 -3.91 -9.73 -0.03
CA TYR A 38 -4.89 -10.79 -0.05
C TYR A 38 -6.29 -10.20 -0.08
N TRP A 39 -7.21 -10.86 -0.79
CA TRP A 39 -8.62 -10.52 -0.75
C TRP A 39 -9.50 -11.74 -0.64
N THR A 40 -10.65 -11.57 0.00
CA THR A 40 -11.68 -12.59 0.04
C THR A 40 -13.05 -11.94 0.00
N LYS A 41 -14.03 -12.67 -0.52
CA LYS A 41 -15.42 -12.25 -0.57
C LYS A 41 -16.30 -13.45 -0.23
N ASN A 42 -17.12 -13.26 0.79
CA ASN A 42 -18.24 -14.13 1.12
C ASN A 42 -19.56 -13.43 0.71
N HIS A 43 -20.70 -14.12 0.83
CA HIS A 43 -22.01 -13.59 0.43
C HIS A 43 -22.27 -12.15 0.92
N ASN A 44 -22.01 -11.90 2.21
CA ASN A 44 -22.36 -10.65 2.86
C ASN A 44 -21.16 -9.75 3.17
N ASN A 45 -19.92 -10.25 3.02
CA ASN A 45 -18.72 -9.55 3.46
C ASN A 45 -17.61 -9.62 2.41
N PHE A 46 -16.76 -8.61 2.36
CA PHE A 46 -15.47 -8.70 1.69
C PHE A 46 -14.37 -8.18 2.62
N MET A 47 -13.16 -8.67 2.40
CA MET A 47 -11.95 -8.20 3.06
C MET A 47 -10.83 -8.09 2.05
N ILE A 48 -10.03 -7.04 2.17
CA ILE A 48 -8.78 -6.86 1.45
C ILE A 48 -7.75 -6.45 2.50
N CYS A 49 -6.65 -7.16 2.63
CA CYS A 49 -5.57 -6.80 3.54
C CYS A 49 -4.23 -6.86 2.81
N ASN A 50 -3.27 -6.08 3.30
CA ASN A 50 -1.93 -6.05 2.77
C ASN A 50 -0.91 -5.68 3.84
N HIS A 51 0.32 -6.11 3.62
CA HIS A 51 1.49 -5.73 4.38
C HIS A 51 2.69 -5.61 3.44
N SER A 52 3.73 -4.93 3.88
CA SER A 52 4.93 -4.73 3.07
C SER A 52 5.79 -5.99 2.96
N VAL A 53 6.26 -6.28 1.75
CA VAL A 53 7.20 -7.36 1.44
C VAL A 53 8.37 -6.82 0.61
N GLN A 54 9.41 -7.63 0.43
CA GLN A 54 10.51 -7.30 -0.48
C GLN A 54 10.45 -8.19 -1.72
N HIS A 55 10.67 -7.60 -2.90
CA HIS A 55 10.65 -8.31 -4.17
C HIS A 55 11.78 -7.79 -5.08
N LYS A 56 12.56 -8.70 -5.69
CA LYS A 56 13.75 -8.34 -6.47
C LYS A 56 13.46 -7.40 -7.65
N ASN A 57 12.28 -7.56 -8.28
CA ASN A 57 11.84 -6.74 -9.42
C ASN A 57 11.29 -5.36 -9.01
N ALA A 58 11.30 -5.05 -7.71
CA ALA A 58 10.95 -3.72 -7.19
C ALA A 58 11.99 -3.26 -6.15
N PRO A 59 13.25 -3.05 -6.58
CA PRO A 59 14.31 -2.57 -5.71
C PRO A 59 14.01 -1.15 -5.20
N ILE A 60 14.78 -0.68 -4.22
CA ILE A 60 14.67 0.69 -3.71
C ILE A 60 15.09 1.68 -4.81
N ARG A 61 14.27 2.72 -5.00
CA ARG A 61 14.43 3.74 -6.03
C ARG A 61 14.79 5.07 -5.38
N ARG A 62 15.80 5.78 -5.89
CA ARG A 62 16.36 6.99 -5.25
C ARG A 62 15.36 8.15 -5.17
N GLU A 63 14.41 8.22 -6.07
CA GLU A 63 13.36 9.24 -6.11
C GLU A 63 12.29 9.04 -5.03
N TYR A 64 12.21 7.85 -4.43
CA TYR A 64 11.22 7.49 -3.41
C TYR A 64 11.88 7.15 -2.06
N ILE A 65 11.12 7.35 -0.99
CA ILE A 65 11.40 6.73 0.31
C ILE A 65 10.52 5.48 0.40
N ARG A 66 11.14 4.30 0.56
CA ARG A 66 10.43 3.04 0.77
C ARG A 66 9.74 3.06 2.11
N ALA A 67 8.43 3.20 2.08
CA ALA A 67 7.60 3.13 3.27
C ALA A 67 7.22 1.67 3.58
N THR A 68 6.89 1.42 4.85
CA THR A 68 6.55 0.08 5.34
C THR A 68 5.13 0.09 5.90
N SER A 69 4.26 -0.78 5.39
CA SER A 69 2.94 -1.04 5.97
C SER A 69 3.03 -2.34 6.79
N LEU A 70 2.84 -2.25 8.12
CA LEU A 70 2.73 -3.43 8.96
C LEU A 70 1.43 -4.17 8.66
N MET A 71 0.34 -3.43 8.57
CA MET A 71 -0.98 -3.95 8.21
C MET A 71 -1.79 -2.80 7.64
N SER A 72 -2.41 -3.01 6.49
CA SER A 72 -3.45 -2.13 5.97
C SER A 72 -4.56 -2.96 5.38
N GLY A 73 -5.81 -2.55 5.53
CA GLY A 73 -6.92 -3.32 5.01
C GLY A 73 -8.26 -2.63 5.05
N TYR A 74 -9.17 -3.18 4.27
CA TYR A 74 -10.55 -2.79 4.12
C TYR A 74 -11.44 -4.00 4.41
N MET A 75 -12.50 -3.79 5.18
CA MET A 75 -13.56 -4.77 5.35
C MET A 75 -14.89 -4.10 5.06
N GLY A 76 -15.70 -4.72 4.20
CA GLY A 76 -17.06 -4.30 3.97
C GLY A 76 -18.05 -5.39 4.36
N LYS A 77 -19.12 -5.03 5.04
CA LYS A 77 -20.24 -5.91 5.38
C LYS A 77 -21.55 -5.27 4.93
N THR A 78 -22.34 -5.98 4.14
CA THR A 78 -23.69 -5.51 3.78
C THR A 78 -24.52 -5.27 5.04
N ASN A 79 -25.32 -4.20 5.03
CA ASN A 79 -26.28 -3.93 6.08
C ASN A 79 -27.66 -4.56 5.80
N GLY A 80 -27.76 -5.44 4.79
CA GLY A 80 -29.01 -6.10 4.38
C GLY A 80 -29.93 -5.23 3.51
N THR A 81 -29.55 -3.98 3.24
CA THR A 81 -30.31 -3.04 2.39
C THR A 81 -29.40 -2.46 1.29
N ARG A 82 -29.56 -1.18 0.93
CA ARG A 82 -28.77 -0.48 -0.10
C ARG A 82 -27.47 0.13 0.44
N GLY A 83 -26.83 -0.49 1.43
CA GLY A 83 -25.62 0.04 2.07
C GLY A 83 -24.67 -1.02 2.64
N CYS A 84 -23.57 -0.56 3.25
CA CYS A 84 -22.63 -1.41 3.94
C CYS A 84 -21.97 -0.69 5.13
N HIS A 85 -21.54 -1.47 6.12
CA HIS A 85 -20.52 -1.06 7.06
C HIS A 85 -19.17 -1.23 6.38
N PHE A 86 -18.35 -0.18 6.39
CA PHE A 86 -17.03 -0.20 5.78
C PHE A 86 -15.98 0.23 6.81
N ILE A 87 -15.03 -0.64 7.06
CA ILE A 87 -13.96 -0.47 8.03
C ILE A 87 -12.65 -0.36 7.26
N TYR A 88 -11.84 0.64 7.62
CA TYR A 88 -10.49 0.82 7.13
C TYR A 88 -9.53 0.79 8.32
N VAL A 89 -8.50 -0.04 8.22
CA VAL A 89 -7.42 -0.14 9.21
C VAL A 89 -6.10 0.08 8.48
N THR A 90 -5.21 0.88 9.06
CA THR A 90 -3.85 1.03 8.57
C THR A 90 -2.89 1.30 9.72
N GLN A 91 -1.76 0.62 9.70
CA GLN A 91 -0.61 0.88 10.53
C GLN A 91 0.61 0.82 9.61
N MET A 92 1.21 1.99 9.39
CA MET A 92 2.30 2.13 8.44
C MET A 92 3.31 3.18 8.93
N ASP A 93 4.56 2.96 8.55
CA ASP A 93 5.69 3.85 8.78
C ASP A 93 6.09 4.48 7.43
N PRO A 94 5.85 5.78 7.22
CA PRO A 94 6.23 6.48 5.99
C PRO A 94 7.75 6.67 5.86
N LYS A 95 8.51 6.33 6.91
CA LYS A 95 9.97 6.42 7.01
C LYS A 95 10.51 7.84 6.78
N GLY A 96 11.83 7.97 6.93
CA GLY A 96 12.55 9.22 6.81
C GLY A 96 12.36 10.13 8.03
N SER A 97 12.53 11.45 7.83
CA SER A 97 12.61 12.45 8.91
C SER A 97 11.26 12.94 9.45
N ILE A 98 10.17 12.19 9.29
CA ILE A 98 8.84 12.62 9.76
C ILE A 98 8.62 12.18 11.21
N PRO A 99 8.38 13.10 12.16
CA PRO A 99 8.10 12.71 13.55
C PRO A 99 6.83 11.86 13.67
N LYS A 100 6.88 10.80 14.50
CA LYS A 100 5.74 9.86 14.69
C LYS A 100 4.45 10.58 15.11
N TRP A 101 4.53 11.56 16.01
CA TRP A 101 3.35 12.33 16.43
C TRP A 101 2.67 13.06 15.26
N MET A 102 3.45 13.52 14.28
CA MET A 102 2.94 14.19 13.10
C MET A 102 2.25 13.19 12.15
N VAL A 103 2.83 12.00 11.97
CA VAL A 103 2.19 10.90 11.22
C VAL A 103 0.81 10.60 11.81
N ASN A 104 0.74 10.43 13.13
CA ASN A 104 -0.52 10.15 13.84
C ASN A 104 -1.54 11.29 13.67
N LYS A 105 -1.10 12.56 13.76
CA LYS A 105 -1.96 13.72 13.54
C LYS A 105 -2.48 13.83 12.10
N VAL A 106 -1.67 13.45 11.11
CA VAL A 106 -2.09 13.44 9.70
C VAL A 106 -3.06 12.30 9.41
N ALA A 107 -2.89 11.15 10.06
CA ALA A 107 -3.78 10.00 9.91
C ALA A 107 -5.23 10.34 10.28
N THR A 108 -5.46 11.11 11.35
CA THR A 108 -6.82 11.52 11.78
C THR A 108 -7.57 12.35 10.73
N LYS A 109 -6.85 13.08 9.87
CA LYS A 109 -7.42 13.85 8.76
C LYS A 109 -7.54 13.04 7.46
N THR A 110 -6.56 12.16 7.22
CA THR A 110 -6.46 11.41 5.97
C THR A 110 -7.45 10.24 5.94
N ALA A 111 -7.66 9.55 7.05
CA ALA A 111 -8.57 8.41 7.11
C ALA A 111 -10.03 8.79 6.72
N PRO A 112 -10.66 9.85 7.26
CA PRO A 112 -11.99 10.27 6.82
C PRO A 112 -12.06 10.60 5.32
N LYS A 113 -11.01 11.23 4.78
CA LYS A 113 -10.93 11.57 3.35
C LYS A 113 -10.83 10.32 2.47
N VAL A 114 -10.08 9.30 2.90
CA VAL A 114 -10.02 7.99 2.22
C VAL A 114 -11.41 7.35 2.17
N ILE A 115 -12.14 7.34 3.30
CA ILE A 115 -13.49 6.79 3.36
C ILE A 115 -14.46 7.57 2.45
N ALA A 116 -14.43 8.90 2.50
CA ALA A 116 -15.28 9.74 1.65
C ALA A 116 -15.02 9.53 0.16
N ASN A 117 -13.74 9.46 -0.24
CA ASN A 117 -13.34 9.18 -1.62
C ASN A 117 -13.79 7.79 -2.06
N PHE A 118 -13.66 6.78 -1.20
CA PHE A 118 -14.12 5.42 -1.48
C PHE A 118 -15.63 5.37 -1.69
N ALA A 119 -16.40 6.03 -0.82
CA ALA A 119 -17.85 6.11 -0.95
C ALA A 119 -18.27 6.82 -2.25
N ALA A 120 -17.61 7.90 -2.63
CA ALA A 120 -17.85 8.59 -3.90
C ALA A 120 -17.50 7.71 -5.11
N ALA A 121 -16.34 7.04 -5.08
CA ALA A 121 -15.92 6.12 -6.14
C ALA A 121 -16.89 4.94 -6.29
N ALA A 122 -17.34 4.34 -5.17
CA ALA A 122 -18.28 3.22 -5.18
C ALA A 122 -19.62 3.58 -5.84
N ARG A 123 -20.17 4.78 -5.57
CA ARG A 123 -21.41 5.26 -6.20
C ARG A 123 -21.26 5.42 -7.72
N ASN A 124 -20.10 5.90 -8.17
CA ASN A 124 -19.81 6.14 -9.58
C ASN A 124 -19.29 4.89 -10.34
N TYR A 125 -18.90 3.83 -9.61
CA TYR A 125 -18.18 2.69 -10.17
C TYR A 125 -18.96 1.98 -11.29
N ARG A 126 -20.27 1.80 -11.15
CA ARG A 126 -21.09 1.13 -12.18
C ARG A 126 -21.04 1.88 -13.51
N GLY A 127 -21.20 3.20 -13.47
CA GLY A 127 -21.16 4.05 -14.68
C GLY A 127 -19.79 4.04 -15.35
N TRP A 128 -18.72 4.10 -14.55
CA TRP A 128 -17.35 3.98 -15.07
C TRP A 128 -17.07 2.58 -15.65
N LYS A 129 -17.45 1.51 -14.95
CA LYS A 129 -17.07 0.14 -15.32
C LYS A 129 -17.68 -0.34 -16.63
N ILE A 130 -18.91 0.10 -16.94
CA ILE A 130 -19.58 -0.21 -18.22
C ILE A 130 -18.73 0.26 -19.41
N LYS A 131 -18.02 1.38 -19.27
CA LYS A 131 -17.20 2.01 -20.31
C LYS A 131 -15.74 1.51 -20.33
N ASN A 132 -15.31 0.74 -19.32
CA ASN A 132 -13.90 0.39 -19.09
C ASN A 132 -13.72 -1.11 -18.88
N ASN A 133 -13.77 -1.86 -19.98
CA ASN A 133 -13.66 -3.32 -20.01
C ASN A 133 -14.58 -3.97 -18.97
N PRO A 134 -15.92 -3.89 -19.14
CA PRO A 134 -16.90 -4.28 -18.12
C PRO A 134 -16.74 -5.72 -17.63
N ASN A 135 -16.27 -6.59 -18.51
CA ASN A 135 -16.06 -8.00 -18.25
C ASN A 135 -14.68 -8.31 -17.62
N TYR A 136 -13.75 -7.37 -17.60
CA TYR A 136 -12.43 -7.59 -17.00
C TYR A 136 -12.49 -7.32 -15.48
N LYS A 137 -12.57 -8.38 -14.69
CA LYS A 137 -12.65 -8.38 -13.23
C LYS A 137 -11.80 -9.54 -12.68
N PRO A 138 -10.46 -9.49 -12.80
CA PRO A 138 -9.57 -10.58 -12.40
C PRO A 138 -9.66 -10.96 -10.91
N TRP A 139 -10.13 -10.04 -10.06
CA TRP A 139 -10.40 -10.29 -8.64
C TRP A 139 -11.69 -11.10 -8.37
N ILE A 140 -12.51 -11.35 -9.39
CA ILE A 140 -13.68 -12.25 -9.34
C ILE A 140 -13.44 -13.48 -10.22
N ARG A 141 -12.92 -13.26 -11.43
CA ARG A 141 -12.62 -14.26 -12.44
C ARG A 141 -11.12 -14.45 -12.53
N THR A 142 -10.59 -15.34 -11.71
CA THR A 142 -9.15 -15.49 -11.48
C THR A 142 -8.41 -16.04 -12.70
N ASP A 143 -9.12 -16.68 -13.63
CA ASP A 143 -8.65 -17.05 -14.97
C ASP A 143 -8.21 -15.84 -15.81
N GLN A 144 -8.71 -14.64 -15.53
CA GLN A 144 -8.31 -13.41 -16.21
C GLN A 144 -7.01 -12.82 -15.68
N ASN A 145 -6.49 -13.35 -14.57
CA ASN A 145 -5.27 -12.85 -13.96
C ASN A 145 -4.05 -13.31 -14.77
N LYS A 146 -3.32 -12.33 -15.33
CA LYS A 146 -2.14 -12.57 -16.17
C LYS A 146 -0.82 -12.47 -15.40
N LEU A 147 -0.86 -12.26 -14.09
CA LEU A 147 0.36 -12.18 -13.28
C LEU A 147 1.07 -13.54 -13.24
N PRO A 148 2.40 -13.55 -13.34
CA PRO A 148 3.18 -14.77 -13.19
C PRO A 148 3.05 -15.31 -11.78
N LEU A 149 3.18 -16.63 -11.62
CA LEU A 149 3.27 -17.25 -10.30
C LEU A 149 4.54 -16.78 -9.58
N ALA A 150 4.40 -16.54 -8.28
CA ALA A 150 5.48 -16.16 -7.39
C ALA A 150 6.59 -17.23 -7.37
N LYS A 151 7.84 -16.80 -7.46
CA LYS A 151 9.02 -17.66 -7.27
C LYS A 151 9.65 -17.32 -5.93
N LEU A 152 9.94 -18.32 -5.10
CA LEU A 152 10.46 -18.10 -3.75
C LEU A 152 11.74 -17.25 -3.75
N GLY A 153 12.66 -17.49 -4.68
CA GLY A 153 13.91 -16.73 -4.82
C GLY A 153 13.74 -15.26 -5.24
N ASP A 154 12.53 -14.81 -5.57
CA ASP A 154 12.26 -13.41 -5.90
C ASP A 154 12.01 -12.57 -4.64
N PHE A 155 11.76 -13.22 -3.52
CA PHE A 155 11.49 -12.58 -2.22
C PHE A 155 12.75 -12.56 -1.37
N LYS A 156 12.89 -11.52 -0.57
CA LYS A 156 13.89 -11.43 0.49
C LYS A 156 13.18 -11.53 1.84
N SER A 157 13.92 -11.91 2.88
CA SER A 157 13.42 -11.84 4.25
C SER A 157 12.86 -10.44 4.51
N SER A 158 11.67 -10.39 5.12
CA SER A 158 11.06 -9.10 5.44
C SER A 158 11.89 -8.44 6.55
N PRO A 159 12.31 -7.16 6.40
CA PRO A 159 12.97 -6.41 7.46
C PRO A 159 12.03 -6.13 8.64
N MET A 160 10.72 -6.42 8.51
CA MET A 160 9.81 -6.44 9.65
C MET A 160 10.01 -7.66 10.56
N LEU A 161 10.62 -8.74 10.03
CA LEU A 161 11.06 -9.90 10.82
C LEU A 161 12.54 -9.76 11.24
N ASP A 162 13.27 -8.82 10.65
CA ASP A 162 14.66 -8.51 10.97
C ASP A 162 14.77 -7.07 11.51
N GLU A 163 14.44 -6.91 12.80
CA GLU A 163 14.51 -5.62 13.50
C GLU A 163 15.88 -4.94 13.37
N ASN A 164 16.96 -5.72 13.28
CA ASN A 164 18.32 -5.19 13.19
C ASN A 164 18.56 -4.52 11.84
N LEU A 165 18.06 -5.12 10.76
CA LEU A 165 18.14 -4.51 9.43
C LEU A 165 17.26 -3.26 9.30
N SER A 166 16.06 -3.27 9.90
CA SER A 166 15.22 -2.06 9.92
C SER A 166 15.89 -0.91 10.66
N ARG A 167 16.48 -1.17 11.84
CA ARG A 167 17.19 -0.14 12.62
C ARG A 167 18.39 0.43 11.87
N LYS A 168 19.15 -0.42 11.17
CA LYS A 168 20.32 -0.01 10.38
C LYS A 168 19.94 0.87 9.19
N LEU A 169 18.88 0.50 8.45
CA LEU A 169 18.40 1.29 7.33
C LEU A 169 17.83 2.65 7.79
N ASP A 170 17.14 2.68 8.93
CA ASP A 170 16.63 3.91 9.53
C ASP A 170 17.77 4.84 9.98
N SER A 171 18.85 4.28 10.57
CA SER A 171 20.02 5.06 10.99
C SER A 171 20.81 5.61 9.80
N GLU A 172 21.00 4.82 8.75
CA GLU A 172 21.65 5.26 7.50
C GLU A 172 20.84 6.36 6.79
N ALA A 173 19.52 6.22 6.74
CA ALA A 173 18.63 7.24 6.17
C ALA A 173 18.64 8.54 6.98
N HIS A 174 18.76 8.47 8.31
CA HIS A 174 18.92 9.64 9.16
C HIS A 174 20.29 10.30 8.99
N ALA A 175 21.37 9.53 8.90
CA ALA A 175 22.72 10.05 8.68
C ALA A 175 22.82 10.82 7.34
N LEU A 176 22.17 10.30 6.29
CA LEU A 176 22.11 10.97 4.98
C LEU A 176 21.17 12.20 4.95
N ALA A 177 20.31 12.36 5.96
CA ALA A 177 19.39 13.48 6.09
C ALA A 177 19.86 14.54 7.09
N ALA A 178 20.99 14.30 7.78
CA ALA A 178 21.63 15.31 8.61
C ALA A 178 22.16 16.44 7.71
N PRO A 179 21.91 17.72 8.03
CA PRO A 179 22.56 18.81 7.33
C PRO A 179 24.07 18.63 7.48
N ASN A 180 24.83 18.81 6.39
CA ASN A 180 26.28 18.90 6.47
C ASN A 180 26.59 19.95 7.53
N GLY A 181 27.27 19.53 8.60
CA GLY A 181 27.63 20.41 9.70
C GLY A 181 28.30 21.66 9.15
N ASP A 182 27.77 22.80 9.56
CA ASP A 182 28.38 24.10 9.31
C ASP A 182 29.72 24.10 10.06
N ASN A 183 30.80 23.76 9.36
CA ASN A 183 32.15 24.01 9.82
C ASN A 183 32.37 25.52 9.67
N SER A 184 32.03 26.26 10.72
CA SER A 184 32.63 27.56 10.98
C SER A 184 33.35 27.49 12.33
N ASP A 185 34.60 27.94 12.26
CA ASP A 185 35.66 27.92 13.27
C ASP A 185 35.27 28.47 14.66
#